data_AF-D7UWC8-F1
#
_entry.id   AF-D7UWC8-F1
#
_cell.length_a   1.000
_cell.length_b   1.000
_cell.length_c   1.000
_cell.angle_alpha   90.00
_cell.angle_beta   90.00
_cell.angle_gamma   90.00
#
_symmetry.space_group_name_H-M   'P 1'
#
loop_
_entity.id
_entity.type
_entity.pdbx_description
1 polymer ?
#
loop_
_entity_poly.entity_id
_entity_poly.type
_entity_poly.pdbx_seq_one_letter_code
_entity_poly.pdbx_strand_id
1 'polypeptide(L)'
;MKKTLGLLWGIILIFTLSFISLTSVNAAETTTSVRYDVPIQSIHPTQADLGKVQMAYKLTTYINENGQLTEDYFADFNDDNGYKKGKYLSPDGTEKLQDKAKYKTADLRDTLQAVVDPDVSTPAVTVVIGPDQQYYAIDGHHGANSYLLTKAITGSGSDKVNITVVGDYSDLSGAAFWQKMAANNQYYPKAFNLQTHRYQTIDPERLPKQMGSEQFINDPFRSLNYFMRKSVIDKDAMSVPFAEFYWGEFLTETKAFDDLDFKDLASYQTALDRANEILAKLIDGDEALQQLFKQTITDQYGIQASQLGLMNKFEPDKIADQKDKLATAWAMVAQQPILQASNTSILDTPPPAEPEKPVITVEKQTIHYLLNQKPTEKDFLQAIGAKAEGAAIQTDLQTVDFSKAATYKVKLEAIDAQGNAADSVPITLVVDSRQPVLTLDNPSLTWKQGKRLTEQALLAAIGIHGENIDHIETDFATSIDPDKAGVQHLQIEAFSETGEHTAKVADIRIEQVNQQVPTVPEKNDHHTDPTVQDPTDEAPSQDDVAGGNSNSPVAKLPATGDKADGAALLGLAFLAAGIYLRGKKQVQ
;
A
#
# COMPACT_ATOMS: atom_id res chain seq x y z
N MET A 1 -47.54 -46.47 42.53
CA MET A 1 -48.40 -45.58 43.37
C MET A 1 -47.51 -44.72 44.27
N LYS A 2 -48.00 -43.57 44.77
CA LYS A 2 -47.55 -42.74 45.93
C LYS A 2 -46.04 -42.78 46.31
N LYS A 3 -45.25 -41.73 46.07
CA LYS A 3 -45.13 -40.43 46.79
C LYS A 3 -44.61 -40.50 48.24
N THR A 4 -43.32 -40.16 48.42
CA THR A 4 -42.70 -39.26 49.43
C THR A 4 -41.26 -39.02 48.92
N LEU A 5 -40.77 -37.83 48.57
CA LEU A 5 -40.73 -36.51 49.22
C LEU A 5 -39.68 -36.42 50.34
N GLY A 6 -38.55 -35.80 50.02
CA GLY A 6 -37.52 -35.31 50.94
C GLY A 6 -36.97 -34.00 50.37
N LEU A 7 -36.88 -32.95 51.19
CA LEU A 7 -36.67 -31.56 50.75
C LEU A 7 -35.32 -31.05 51.28
N LEU A 8 -34.55 -30.35 50.44
CA LEU A 8 -33.50 -29.44 50.92
C LEU A 8 -33.52 -28.12 50.16
N TRP A 9 -33.17 -27.05 50.87
CA TRP A 9 -33.09 -25.67 50.37
C TRP A 9 -31.68 -25.40 49.81
N GLY A 10 -31.42 -24.38 49.00
CA GLY A 10 -32.34 -23.34 48.50
C GLY A 10 -31.78 -21.93 48.68
N ILE A 11 -30.81 -21.54 47.85
CA ILE A 11 -30.37 -20.16 47.66
C ILE A 11 -30.29 -19.92 46.14
N ILE A 12 -31.06 -18.96 45.64
CA ILE A 12 -30.97 -18.47 44.26
C ILE A 12 -30.58 -17.00 44.34
N LEU A 13 -29.42 -16.66 43.77
CA LEU A 13 -28.96 -15.28 43.69
C LEU A 13 -29.56 -14.64 42.42
N ILE A 14 -30.45 -13.66 42.59
CA ILE A 14 -31.09 -12.97 41.46
C ILE A 14 -30.15 -11.88 40.96
N PHE A 15 -29.38 -12.18 39.91
CA PHE A 15 -28.70 -11.16 39.11
C PHE A 15 -29.66 -10.61 38.06
N THR A 16 -30.11 -9.37 38.27
CA THR A 16 -30.85 -8.61 37.26
C THR A 16 -29.90 -8.10 36.19
N LEU A 17 -29.75 -8.83 35.07
CA LEU A 17 -29.11 -8.25 33.89
C LEU A 17 -30.05 -7.21 33.27
N SER A 18 -29.70 -5.94 33.43
CA SER A 18 -30.24 -4.87 32.61
C SER A 18 -29.82 -5.09 31.16
N PHE A 19 -30.79 -5.35 30.28
CA PHE A 19 -30.56 -5.35 28.83
C PHE A 19 -30.28 -3.92 28.37
N ILE A 20 -29.00 -3.52 28.44
CA ILE A 20 -28.49 -2.45 27.58
C ILE A 20 -28.56 -3.01 26.16
N SER A 21 -29.35 -2.38 25.30
CA SER A 21 -29.35 -2.69 23.88
C SER A 21 -28.01 -2.29 23.29
N LEU A 22 -27.06 -3.23 23.20
CA LEU A 22 -25.91 -3.05 22.32
C LEU A 22 -26.48 -2.91 20.91
N THR A 23 -26.43 -1.70 20.37
CA THR A 23 -26.45 -1.49 18.92
C THR A 23 -25.31 -2.32 18.35
N SER A 24 -25.63 -3.35 17.57
CA SER A 24 -24.63 -4.12 16.86
C SER A 24 -23.87 -3.16 15.94
N VAL A 25 -22.63 -2.83 16.32
CA VAL A 25 -21.66 -2.37 15.33
C VAL A 25 -21.54 -3.52 14.35
N ASN A 26 -22.09 -3.33 13.16
CA ASN A 26 -21.93 -4.32 12.11
C ASN A 26 -20.43 -4.53 11.94
N ALA A 27 -19.98 -5.79 11.99
CA ALA A 27 -18.71 -6.11 11.39
C ALA A 27 -18.76 -5.57 9.96
N ALA A 28 -17.75 -4.78 9.56
CA ALA A 28 -17.66 -4.33 8.19
C ALA A 28 -17.57 -5.59 7.32
N GLU A 29 -18.66 -5.91 6.62
CA GLU A 29 -18.67 -7.03 5.69
C GLU A 29 -17.55 -6.74 4.69
N THR A 30 -16.60 -7.66 4.55
CA THR A 30 -15.56 -7.57 3.51
C THR A 30 -16.27 -7.74 2.18
N THR A 31 -16.77 -6.63 1.63
CA THR A 31 -17.63 -6.61 0.46
C THR A 31 -16.82 -7.03 -0.74
N THR A 32 -17.00 -8.30 -1.14
CA THR A 32 -16.44 -8.87 -2.35
C THR A 32 -16.74 -7.92 -3.51
N SER A 33 -15.72 -7.23 -4.01
CA SER A 33 -15.90 -6.09 -4.90
C SER A 33 -15.02 -6.23 -6.12
N VAL A 34 -15.61 -5.96 -7.28
CA VAL A 34 -14.89 -5.99 -8.55
C VAL A 34 -14.02 -4.75 -8.67
N ARG A 35 -12.84 -4.88 -9.28
CA ARG A 35 -12.11 -3.78 -9.91
C ARG A 35 -12.02 -4.10 -11.40
N TYR A 36 -12.27 -3.10 -12.23
CA TYR A 36 -12.33 -3.24 -13.69
C TYR A 36 -11.01 -2.78 -14.32
N ASP A 37 -10.69 -3.30 -15.51
CA ASP A 37 -9.60 -2.81 -16.37
C ASP A 37 -8.19 -2.82 -15.74
N VAL A 38 -7.94 -3.67 -14.73
CA VAL A 38 -6.69 -3.69 -13.98
C VAL A 38 -5.56 -4.26 -14.85
N PRO A 39 -4.45 -3.52 -15.08
CA PRO A 39 -3.32 -4.03 -15.85
C PRO A 39 -2.75 -5.29 -15.21
N ILE A 40 -2.66 -6.38 -15.98
CA ILE A 40 -2.28 -7.70 -15.43
C ILE A 40 -0.90 -7.65 -14.77
N GLN A 41 0.04 -6.88 -15.34
CA GLN A 41 1.39 -6.67 -14.79
C GLN A 41 1.43 -5.84 -13.48
N SER A 42 0.34 -5.20 -13.05
CA SER A 42 0.26 -4.55 -11.73
C SER A 42 -0.11 -5.52 -10.60
N ILE A 43 -0.53 -6.74 -10.95
CA ILE A 43 -0.98 -7.75 -10.01
C ILE A 43 0.22 -8.57 -9.54
N HIS A 44 0.40 -8.67 -8.22
CA HIS A 44 1.47 -9.40 -7.56
C HIS A 44 1.08 -10.89 -7.39
N PRO A 45 1.82 -11.86 -7.94
CA PRO A 45 1.55 -13.28 -7.74
C PRO A 45 1.80 -13.77 -6.30
N THR A 46 1.03 -14.78 -5.87
CA THR A 46 1.22 -15.47 -4.58
C THR A 46 1.73 -16.92 -4.74
N GLN A 47 2.27 -17.25 -5.91
CA GLN A 47 2.98 -18.49 -6.21
C GLN A 47 4.19 -18.20 -7.11
N ALA A 48 5.26 -18.99 -7.00
CA ALA A 48 6.47 -18.83 -7.79
C ALA A 48 6.44 -19.54 -9.16
N ASP A 49 5.52 -20.48 -9.33
CA ASP A 49 5.55 -21.48 -10.40
C ASP A 49 4.33 -21.36 -11.33
N LEU A 50 4.54 -21.69 -12.61
CA LEU A 50 3.46 -21.89 -13.59
C LEU A 50 3.69 -23.18 -14.36
N GLY A 51 2.59 -23.87 -14.69
CA GLY A 51 2.58 -24.96 -15.64
C GLY A 51 2.63 -24.44 -17.07
N LYS A 52 3.81 -24.06 -17.58
CA LYS A 52 3.91 -23.36 -18.88
C LYS A 52 3.50 -24.23 -20.06
N VAL A 53 3.54 -25.56 -19.94
CA VAL A 53 3.01 -26.48 -20.96
C VAL A 53 1.47 -26.56 -20.91
N GLN A 54 0.84 -26.41 -19.74
CA GLN A 54 -0.63 -26.20 -19.66
C GLN A 54 -1.02 -24.90 -20.37
N MET A 55 -0.28 -23.81 -20.16
CA MET A 55 -0.51 -22.54 -20.86
C MET A 55 -0.30 -22.69 -22.37
N ALA A 56 0.75 -23.40 -22.80
CA ALA A 56 1.00 -23.69 -24.21
C ALA A 56 -0.18 -24.39 -24.90
N TYR A 57 -0.81 -25.36 -24.22
CA TYR A 57 -2.04 -25.97 -24.72
C TYR A 57 -3.15 -24.94 -24.88
N LYS A 58 -3.38 -24.08 -23.89
CA LYS A 58 -4.43 -23.06 -23.94
C LYS A 58 -4.21 -22.05 -25.06
N LEU A 59 -2.96 -21.63 -25.32
CA LEU A 59 -2.62 -20.78 -26.47
C LEU A 59 -3.00 -21.41 -27.82
N THR A 60 -2.92 -22.73 -27.99
CA THR A 60 -3.39 -23.41 -29.22
C THR A 60 -4.91 -23.39 -29.40
N THR A 61 -5.69 -23.14 -28.33
CA THR A 61 -7.14 -22.89 -28.43
C THR A 61 -7.44 -21.41 -28.69
N TYR A 62 -6.56 -20.49 -28.27
CA TYR A 62 -6.76 -19.04 -28.37
C TYR A 62 -6.29 -18.43 -29.69
N ILE A 63 -5.28 -19.01 -30.34
CA ILE A 63 -4.61 -18.46 -31.52
C ILE A 63 -4.75 -19.44 -32.68
N ASN A 64 -5.38 -19.00 -33.78
CA ASN A 64 -5.53 -19.82 -34.99
C ASN A 64 -4.25 -19.80 -35.87
N GLU A 65 -4.24 -20.61 -36.93
CA GLU A 65 -3.12 -20.74 -37.88
C GLU A 65 -2.70 -19.41 -38.56
N ASN A 66 -3.58 -18.40 -38.58
CA ASN A 66 -3.30 -17.07 -39.13
C ASN A 66 -2.85 -16.05 -38.05
N GLY A 67 -2.60 -16.49 -36.81
CA GLY A 67 -2.24 -15.62 -35.69
C GLY A 67 -3.41 -14.82 -35.10
N GLN A 68 -4.66 -15.15 -35.45
CA GLN A 68 -5.85 -14.42 -35.01
C GLN A 68 -6.50 -15.07 -33.80
N LEU A 69 -7.18 -14.27 -32.98
CA LEU A 69 -7.94 -14.73 -31.81
C LEU A 69 -9.17 -15.55 -32.22
N THR A 70 -9.43 -16.63 -31.48
CA THR A 70 -10.55 -17.55 -31.70
C THR A 70 -11.80 -17.16 -30.90
N GLU A 71 -12.92 -17.84 -31.15
CA GLU A 71 -14.10 -17.72 -30.27
C GLU A 71 -13.83 -18.20 -28.83
N ASP A 72 -12.87 -19.10 -28.63
CA ASP A 72 -12.55 -19.66 -27.32
C ASP A 72 -11.73 -18.66 -26.49
N TYR A 73 -10.82 -17.89 -27.11
CA TYR A 73 -10.19 -16.73 -26.46
C TYR A 73 -11.25 -15.78 -25.90
N PHE A 74 -12.23 -15.37 -26.71
CA PHE A 74 -13.24 -14.41 -26.26
C PHE A 74 -14.22 -15.02 -25.25
N ALA A 75 -14.61 -16.28 -25.40
CA ALA A 75 -15.49 -16.95 -24.44
C ALA A 75 -14.86 -17.04 -23.05
N ASP A 76 -13.62 -17.54 -22.97
CA ASP A 76 -12.92 -17.73 -21.70
C ASP A 76 -12.48 -16.38 -21.11
N PHE A 77 -11.96 -15.45 -21.91
CA PHE A 77 -11.64 -14.10 -21.42
C PHE A 77 -12.88 -13.41 -20.83
N ASN A 78 -14.03 -13.49 -21.50
CA ASN A 78 -15.26 -12.91 -20.97
C ASN A 78 -15.78 -13.65 -19.72
N ASP A 79 -15.69 -14.98 -19.64
CA ASP A 79 -16.07 -15.75 -18.45
C ASP A 79 -15.15 -15.47 -17.23
N ASP A 80 -13.84 -15.32 -17.46
CA ASP A 80 -12.82 -14.95 -16.48
C ASP A 80 -12.95 -13.49 -16.03
N ASN A 81 -13.39 -12.59 -16.91
CA ASN A 81 -13.71 -11.21 -16.57
C ASN A 81 -15.12 -11.05 -15.96
N GLY A 82 -15.87 -12.14 -15.80
CA GLY A 82 -17.15 -12.21 -15.07
C GLY A 82 -18.42 -12.17 -15.93
N TYR A 83 -18.33 -11.99 -17.25
CA TYR A 83 -19.46 -11.78 -18.16
C TYR A 83 -20.21 -13.07 -18.57
N LYS A 84 -20.41 -14.00 -17.63
CA LYS A 84 -20.70 -15.41 -17.94
C LYS A 84 -21.89 -15.64 -18.87
N LYS A 85 -21.62 -16.31 -20.01
CA LYS A 85 -22.58 -16.55 -21.11
C LYS A 85 -23.23 -15.28 -21.66
N GLY A 86 -22.45 -14.19 -21.71
CA GLY A 86 -22.90 -12.86 -22.12
C GLY A 86 -24.01 -12.34 -21.21
N LYS A 87 -23.75 -12.21 -19.90
CA LYS A 87 -24.65 -11.60 -18.93
C LYS A 87 -23.92 -10.52 -18.13
N TYR A 88 -24.54 -9.35 -18.02
CA TYR A 88 -23.94 -8.15 -17.43
C TYR A 88 -25.01 -7.06 -17.23
N LEU A 89 -24.60 -5.96 -16.59
CA LEU A 89 -25.40 -4.74 -16.48
C LEU A 89 -24.90 -3.68 -17.48
N SER A 90 -25.76 -2.73 -17.81
CA SER A 90 -25.39 -1.47 -18.48
C SER A 90 -24.30 -0.70 -17.71
N PRO A 91 -23.59 0.26 -18.32
CA PRO A 91 -22.47 0.97 -17.66
C PRO A 91 -22.83 1.74 -16.38
N ASP A 92 -24.11 2.10 -16.21
CA ASP A 92 -24.69 2.73 -15.01
C ASP A 92 -25.25 1.73 -13.98
N GLY A 93 -25.20 0.43 -14.28
CA GLY A 93 -25.66 -0.65 -13.40
C GLY A 93 -27.18 -0.91 -13.39
N THR A 94 -27.97 -0.27 -14.26
CA THR A 94 -29.44 -0.28 -14.14
C THR A 94 -30.18 -1.33 -14.98
N GLU A 95 -29.69 -1.66 -16.18
CA GLU A 95 -30.33 -2.59 -17.12
C GLU A 95 -29.54 -3.91 -17.21
N LYS A 96 -30.20 -5.06 -17.00
CA LYS A 96 -29.59 -6.39 -17.21
C LYS A 96 -29.62 -6.72 -18.72
N LEU A 97 -28.43 -6.76 -19.32
CA LEU A 97 -28.20 -6.94 -20.76
C LEU A 97 -27.68 -8.37 -21.08
N GLN A 98 -27.89 -8.81 -22.32
CA GLN A 98 -27.33 -10.08 -22.81
C GLN A 98 -27.09 -10.06 -24.34
N ASP A 99 -25.82 -10.07 -24.75
CA ASP A 99 -25.38 -10.34 -26.12
C ASP A 99 -24.49 -11.60 -26.16
N LYS A 100 -25.03 -12.67 -26.76
CA LYS A 100 -24.34 -13.96 -26.93
C LYS A 100 -23.46 -14.02 -28.18
N ALA A 101 -23.63 -13.09 -29.13
CA ALA A 101 -22.81 -13.01 -30.33
C ALA A 101 -21.50 -12.25 -30.05
N LYS A 102 -21.58 -11.11 -29.36
CA LYS A 102 -20.39 -10.37 -28.89
C LYS A 102 -19.53 -11.17 -27.92
N TYR A 103 -20.15 -11.91 -27.00
CA TYR A 103 -19.47 -12.75 -25.99
C TYR A 103 -18.43 -13.74 -26.56
N LYS A 104 -18.56 -14.16 -27.83
CA LYS A 104 -17.61 -15.04 -28.53
C LYS A 104 -16.76 -14.34 -29.59
N THR A 105 -16.87 -13.02 -29.75
CA THR A 105 -16.24 -12.28 -30.87
C THR A 105 -15.58 -10.96 -30.48
N ALA A 106 -15.71 -10.52 -29.23
CA ALA A 106 -15.05 -9.33 -28.71
C ALA A 106 -14.89 -9.39 -27.18
N ASP A 107 -13.98 -8.58 -26.65
CA ASP A 107 -13.97 -8.18 -25.24
C ASP A 107 -15.25 -7.38 -24.94
N LEU A 108 -16.08 -7.86 -24.01
CA LEU A 108 -17.35 -7.21 -23.66
C LEU A 108 -17.16 -5.93 -22.84
N ARG A 109 -16.08 -5.83 -22.07
CA ARG A 109 -15.75 -4.66 -21.25
C ARG A 109 -15.35 -3.49 -22.15
N ASP A 110 -14.43 -3.71 -23.09
CA ASP A 110 -14.02 -2.71 -24.09
C ASP A 110 -15.19 -2.37 -25.04
N THR A 111 -15.94 -3.36 -25.51
CA THR A 111 -16.94 -3.16 -26.58
C THR A 111 -18.23 -2.50 -26.10
N LEU A 112 -18.69 -2.83 -24.89
CA LEU A 112 -20.01 -2.41 -24.39
C LEU A 112 -19.93 -1.49 -23.17
N GLN A 113 -18.75 -1.36 -22.55
CA GLN A 113 -18.52 -0.65 -21.27
C GLN A 113 -19.37 -1.18 -20.11
N ALA A 114 -20.03 -2.32 -20.30
CA ALA A 114 -20.90 -3.00 -19.36
C ALA A 114 -20.14 -3.44 -18.09
N VAL A 115 -20.82 -3.43 -16.95
CA VAL A 115 -20.28 -3.91 -15.67
C VAL A 115 -20.78 -5.31 -15.37
N VAL A 116 -20.03 -6.08 -14.59
CA VAL A 116 -20.36 -7.47 -14.26
C VAL A 116 -21.64 -7.52 -13.40
N ASP A 117 -22.47 -8.54 -13.61
CA ASP A 117 -23.67 -8.81 -12.81
C ASP A 117 -23.32 -9.78 -11.64
N PRO A 118 -23.01 -9.28 -10.42
CA PRO A 118 -22.45 -10.10 -9.34
C PRO A 118 -23.43 -11.15 -8.80
N ASP A 119 -24.74 -10.95 -9.00
CA ASP A 119 -25.78 -11.96 -8.70
C ASP A 119 -25.59 -13.26 -9.50
N VAL A 120 -24.83 -13.19 -10.61
CA VAL A 120 -24.73 -14.25 -11.62
C VAL A 120 -23.30 -14.75 -11.78
N SER A 121 -22.30 -13.87 -11.67
CA SER A 121 -20.88 -14.25 -11.69
C SER A 121 -19.99 -13.12 -11.18
N THR A 122 -18.84 -13.49 -10.62
CA THR A 122 -17.68 -12.60 -10.44
C THR A 122 -16.58 -12.92 -11.46
N PRO A 123 -15.56 -12.05 -11.62
CA PRO A 123 -14.30 -12.42 -12.25
C PRO A 123 -13.58 -13.59 -11.55
N ALA A 124 -12.76 -14.33 -12.31
CA ALA A 124 -11.99 -15.47 -11.85
C ALA A 124 -10.67 -15.07 -11.17
N VAL A 125 -9.95 -14.07 -11.71
CA VAL A 125 -8.74 -13.54 -11.07
C VAL A 125 -9.14 -12.93 -9.73
N THR A 126 -8.68 -13.54 -8.66
CA THR A 126 -9.13 -13.25 -7.29
C THR A 126 -7.95 -12.73 -6.49
N VAL A 127 -8.13 -11.61 -5.78
CA VAL A 127 -7.05 -10.91 -5.09
C VAL A 127 -7.40 -10.56 -3.64
N VAL A 128 -6.37 -10.32 -2.84
CA VAL A 128 -6.46 -9.43 -1.67
C VAL A 128 -5.71 -8.14 -1.95
N ILE A 129 -6.09 -7.06 -1.26
CA ILE A 129 -5.24 -5.87 -1.15
C ILE A 129 -4.22 -6.14 -0.03
N GLY A 130 -2.94 -5.91 -0.30
CA GLY A 130 -1.86 -6.03 0.68
C GLY A 130 -1.18 -4.67 0.96
N PRO A 131 0.02 -4.69 1.55
CA PRO A 131 0.82 -3.50 1.80
C PRO A 131 0.96 -2.60 0.56
N ASP A 132 1.17 -1.31 0.78
CA ASP A 132 1.29 -0.29 -0.28
C ASP A 132 0.11 -0.28 -1.28
N GLN A 133 -1.08 -0.74 -0.84
CA GLN A 133 -2.31 -0.88 -1.64
C GLN A 133 -2.17 -1.79 -2.87
N GLN A 134 -1.21 -2.72 -2.87
CA GLN A 134 -0.96 -3.62 -4.00
C GLN A 134 -1.97 -4.79 -4.06
N TYR A 135 -2.36 -5.21 -5.27
CA TYR A 135 -3.23 -6.37 -5.47
C TYR A 135 -2.42 -7.66 -5.53
N TYR A 136 -2.61 -8.56 -4.56
CA TYR A 136 -1.99 -9.89 -4.52
C TYR A 136 -2.98 -10.96 -5.00
N ALA A 137 -2.70 -11.60 -6.14
CA ALA A 137 -3.56 -12.64 -6.71
C ALA A 137 -3.44 -13.96 -5.98
N ILE A 138 -4.56 -14.46 -5.45
CA ILE A 138 -4.68 -15.75 -4.77
C ILE A 138 -5.21 -16.87 -5.69
N ASP A 139 -5.75 -16.51 -6.86
CA ASP A 139 -6.16 -17.43 -7.94
C ASP A 139 -6.16 -16.71 -9.31
N GLY A 140 -6.10 -17.46 -10.41
CA GLY A 140 -6.18 -16.97 -11.79
C GLY A 140 -4.84 -16.75 -12.51
N HIS A 141 -3.73 -17.21 -11.93
CA HIS A 141 -2.37 -16.99 -12.45
C HIS A 141 -2.19 -17.52 -13.90
N HIS A 142 -2.67 -18.72 -14.22
CA HIS A 142 -2.48 -19.28 -15.57
C HIS A 142 -3.29 -18.51 -16.63
N GLY A 143 -4.52 -18.11 -16.31
CA GLY A 143 -5.38 -17.33 -17.21
C GLY A 143 -4.76 -15.96 -17.51
N ALA A 144 -4.48 -15.18 -16.46
CA ALA A 144 -3.90 -13.85 -16.57
C ALA A 144 -2.57 -13.84 -17.37
N ASN A 145 -1.66 -14.77 -17.10
CA ASN A 145 -0.41 -14.87 -17.86
C ASN A 145 -0.63 -15.35 -19.32
N SER A 146 -1.65 -16.18 -19.57
CA SER A 146 -2.00 -16.61 -20.93
C SER A 146 -2.58 -15.45 -21.77
N TYR A 147 -3.35 -14.53 -21.17
CA TYR A 147 -3.84 -13.34 -21.87
C TYR A 147 -2.70 -12.37 -22.22
N LEU A 148 -1.80 -12.07 -21.28
CA LEU A 148 -0.58 -11.29 -21.56
C LEU A 148 0.25 -11.89 -22.70
N LEU A 149 0.50 -13.21 -22.65
CA LEU A 149 1.31 -13.88 -23.67
C LEU A 149 0.58 -13.97 -25.02
N THR A 150 -0.75 -14.13 -25.03
CA THR A 150 -1.54 -14.04 -26.27
C THR A 150 -1.40 -12.67 -26.93
N LYS A 151 -1.46 -11.59 -26.14
CA LYS A 151 -1.25 -10.22 -26.64
C LYS A 151 0.17 -10.00 -27.14
N ALA A 152 1.18 -10.52 -26.43
CA ALA A 152 2.58 -10.44 -26.85
C ALA A 152 2.87 -11.20 -28.17
N ILE A 153 2.21 -12.34 -28.41
CA ILE A 153 2.37 -13.14 -29.64
C ILE A 153 1.61 -12.53 -30.83
N THR A 154 0.39 -12.07 -30.63
CA THR A 154 -0.54 -11.70 -31.73
C THR A 154 -0.70 -10.19 -31.94
N GLY A 155 -0.19 -9.36 -31.04
CA GLY A 155 -0.52 -7.93 -30.94
C GLY A 155 -2.00 -7.64 -30.61
N SER A 156 -2.79 -8.67 -30.32
CA SER A 156 -4.25 -8.62 -30.22
C SER A 156 -4.74 -9.18 -28.88
N GLY A 157 -5.86 -8.67 -28.38
CA GLY A 157 -6.39 -9.05 -27.06
C GLY A 157 -5.91 -8.12 -25.94
N SER A 158 -6.14 -8.52 -24.69
CA SER A 158 -6.05 -7.63 -23.53
C SER A 158 -4.84 -7.92 -22.64
N ASP A 159 -4.25 -6.85 -22.12
CA ASP A 159 -3.24 -6.80 -21.06
C ASP A 159 -3.87 -6.38 -19.71
N LYS A 160 -5.20 -6.38 -19.65
CA LYS A 160 -6.01 -6.01 -18.49
C LYS A 160 -7.02 -7.11 -18.15
N VAL A 161 -7.41 -7.17 -16.89
CA VAL A 161 -8.50 -8.03 -16.40
C VAL A 161 -9.34 -7.31 -15.36
N ASN A 162 -10.61 -7.68 -15.28
CA ASN A 162 -11.43 -7.48 -14.10
C ASN A 162 -10.94 -8.45 -13.00
N ILE A 163 -10.87 -7.98 -11.76
CA ILE A 163 -10.45 -8.79 -10.60
C ILE A 163 -11.49 -8.74 -9.48
N THR A 164 -11.55 -9.81 -8.70
CA THR A 164 -12.41 -9.95 -7.53
C THR A 164 -11.59 -9.72 -6.25
N VAL A 165 -11.78 -8.59 -5.57
CA VAL A 165 -11.17 -8.32 -4.26
C VAL A 165 -11.98 -9.06 -3.19
N VAL A 166 -11.35 -9.97 -2.45
CA VAL A 166 -11.99 -10.78 -1.37
C VAL A 166 -11.50 -10.47 0.04
N GLY A 167 -10.55 -9.53 0.18
CA GLY A 167 -10.03 -9.09 1.46
C GLY A 167 -9.11 -7.90 1.32
N ASP A 168 -9.00 -7.11 2.39
CA ASP A 168 -8.08 -5.98 2.50
C ASP A 168 -7.20 -6.20 3.74
N TYR A 169 -5.89 -6.26 3.52
CA TYR A 169 -4.84 -6.44 4.51
C TYR A 169 -3.79 -5.30 4.40
N SER A 170 -4.15 -4.16 3.81
CA SER A 170 -3.22 -3.05 3.54
C SER A 170 -2.66 -2.37 4.79
N ASP A 171 -3.37 -2.44 5.91
CA ASP A 171 -2.90 -1.96 7.23
C ASP A 171 -1.86 -2.88 7.91
N LEU A 172 -1.48 -4.02 7.31
CA LEU A 172 -0.50 -4.95 7.88
C LEU A 172 0.93 -4.61 7.43
N SER A 173 1.90 -4.74 8.33
CA SER A 173 3.33 -4.77 7.96
C SER A 173 3.64 -6.01 7.13
N GLY A 174 4.70 -5.98 6.30
CA GLY A 174 5.04 -7.09 5.39
C GLY A 174 5.11 -8.48 6.07
N ALA A 175 5.73 -8.56 7.24
CA ALA A 175 5.77 -9.80 8.03
C ALA A 175 4.37 -10.25 8.52
N ALA A 176 3.54 -9.32 8.99
CA ALA A 176 2.18 -9.64 9.43
C ALA A 176 1.26 -10.01 8.25
N PHE A 177 1.46 -9.39 7.08
CA PHE A 177 0.79 -9.73 5.83
C PHE A 177 1.11 -11.17 5.40
N TRP A 178 2.39 -11.57 5.33
CA TRP A 178 2.72 -12.94 4.94
C TRP A 178 2.26 -13.99 5.98
N GLN A 179 2.26 -13.66 7.27
CA GLN A 179 1.62 -14.50 8.30
C GLN A 179 0.11 -14.66 8.09
N LYS A 180 -0.59 -13.58 7.72
CA LYS A 180 -2.04 -13.60 7.39
C LYS A 180 -2.31 -14.45 6.14
N MET A 181 -1.49 -14.28 5.10
CA MET A 181 -1.57 -15.05 3.86
C MET A 181 -1.29 -16.55 4.08
N ALA A 182 -0.33 -16.90 4.96
CA ALA A 182 -0.09 -18.28 5.39
C ALA A 182 -1.31 -18.89 6.09
N ALA A 183 -1.80 -18.21 7.13
CA ALA A 183 -2.92 -18.70 7.97
C ALA A 183 -4.21 -18.91 7.18
N ASN A 184 -4.40 -18.17 6.09
CA ASN A 184 -5.56 -18.26 5.21
C ASN A 184 -5.37 -19.23 4.02
N ASN A 185 -4.17 -19.77 3.79
CA ASN A 185 -3.78 -20.52 2.57
C ASN A 185 -3.97 -19.68 1.28
N GLN A 186 -3.49 -18.44 1.29
CA GLN A 186 -3.60 -17.48 0.18
C GLN A 186 -2.30 -17.29 -0.63
N TYR A 187 -1.22 -17.98 -0.26
CA TYR A 187 -0.01 -18.12 -1.07
C TYR A 187 0.55 -19.55 -0.97
N TYR A 188 1.32 -19.97 -1.97
CA TYR A 188 2.02 -21.25 -1.97
C TYR A 188 3.50 -21.04 -1.56
N PRO A 189 3.99 -21.63 -0.45
CA PRO A 189 5.28 -21.31 0.15
C PRO A 189 6.46 -22.13 -0.40
N LYS A 190 6.26 -22.90 -1.48
CA LYS A 190 7.29 -23.76 -2.08
C LYS A 190 7.42 -23.48 -3.58
N ALA A 191 8.52 -23.91 -4.16
CA ALA A 191 8.77 -23.84 -5.60
C ALA A 191 9.53 -25.05 -6.12
N PHE A 192 9.32 -25.44 -7.38
CA PHE A 192 9.97 -26.63 -7.96
C PHE A 192 11.42 -26.34 -8.38
N ASN A 193 12.37 -27.09 -7.82
CA ASN A 193 13.78 -27.03 -8.20
C ASN A 193 14.15 -28.21 -9.10
N LEU A 194 14.35 -27.93 -10.39
CA LEU A 194 14.76 -28.92 -11.39
C LEU A 194 16.15 -29.54 -11.13
N GLN A 195 17.05 -28.88 -10.39
CA GLN A 195 18.37 -29.43 -10.07
C GLN A 195 18.32 -30.51 -8.96
N THR A 196 17.34 -30.43 -8.08
CA THR A 196 17.11 -31.41 -7.00
C THR A 196 15.93 -32.34 -7.30
N HIS A 197 15.16 -32.04 -8.35
CA HIS A 197 13.89 -32.68 -8.72
C HIS A 197 12.85 -32.65 -7.58
N ARG A 198 12.90 -31.65 -6.68
CA ARG A 198 12.03 -31.53 -5.50
C ARG A 198 11.46 -30.11 -5.34
N TYR A 199 10.36 -30.00 -4.61
CA TYR A 199 9.87 -28.71 -4.11
C TYR A 199 10.69 -28.27 -2.90
N GLN A 200 11.19 -27.04 -2.93
CA GLN A 200 11.86 -26.40 -1.80
C GLN A 200 11.00 -25.26 -1.25
N THR A 201 11.03 -25.04 0.07
CA THR A 201 10.44 -23.84 0.68
C THR A 201 11.18 -22.59 0.18
N ILE A 202 10.44 -21.55 -0.16
CA ILE A 202 10.97 -20.24 -0.56
C ILE A 202 10.54 -19.17 0.44
N ASP A 203 11.33 -18.10 0.54
CA ASP A 203 10.90 -16.89 1.23
C ASP A 203 9.82 -16.18 0.39
N PRO A 204 8.69 -15.71 0.96
CA PRO A 204 7.67 -14.95 0.23
C PRO A 204 8.22 -13.70 -0.48
N GLU A 205 9.31 -13.11 -0.02
CA GLU A 205 9.97 -12.00 -0.71
C GLU A 205 10.60 -12.41 -2.05
N ARG A 206 10.84 -13.71 -2.30
CA ARG A 206 11.28 -14.24 -3.60
C ARG A 206 10.12 -14.46 -4.58
N LEU A 207 8.86 -14.37 -4.15
CA LEU A 207 7.72 -14.43 -5.06
C LEU A 207 7.79 -13.31 -6.12
N PRO A 208 7.35 -13.57 -7.37
CA PRO A 208 7.28 -12.57 -8.43
C PRO A 208 6.58 -11.27 -7.98
N LYS A 209 7.04 -10.12 -8.48
CA LYS A 209 6.44 -8.80 -8.16
C LYS A 209 5.39 -8.34 -9.17
N GLN A 210 5.26 -9.06 -10.27
CA GLN A 210 4.29 -8.80 -11.33
C GLN A 210 3.92 -10.12 -12.02
N MET A 211 2.75 -10.16 -12.64
CA MET A 211 2.45 -11.15 -13.67
C MET A 211 3.35 -10.92 -14.91
N GLY A 212 3.64 -12.00 -15.61
CA GLY A 212 4.54 -12.09 -16.75
C GLY A 212 5.11 -13.51 -16.82
N SER A 213 4.94 -14.21 -17.95
CA SER A 213 5.32 -15.64 -18.06
C SER A 213 6.81 -15.89 -17.79
N GLU A 214 7.65 -14.88 -18.01
CA GLU A 214 9.07 -14.84 -17.74
C GLU A 214 9.44 -14.80 -16.25
N GLN A 215 8.54 -14.30 -15.40
CA GLN A 215 8.80 -14.07 -13.97
C GLN A 215 8.74 -15.36 -13.14
N PHE A 216 8.04 -16.38 -13.62
CA PHE A 216 7.78 -17.63 -12.89
C PHE A 216 8.75 -18.76 -13.26
N ILE A 217 8.90 -19.71 -12.35
CA ILE A 217 9.45 -21.03 -12.63
C ILE A 217 8.51 -21.80 -13.58
N ASN A 218 9.07 -22.59 -14.50
CA ASN A 218 8.31 -23.59 -15.24
C ASN A 218 8.25 -24.88 -14.41
N ASP A 219 7.07 -25.20 -13.89
CA ASP A 219 6.82 -26.41 -13.11
C ASP A 219 6.25 -27.52 -14.02
N PRO A 220 6.98 -28.64 -14.21
CA PRO A 220 6.51 -29.75 -15.03
C PRO A 220 5.36 -30.51 -14.37
N PHE A 221 5.30 -30.61 -13.04
CA PHE A 221 4.23 -31.32 -12.34
C PHE A 221 2.93 -30.50 -12.29
N ARG A 222 3.03 -29.17 -12.09
CA ARG A 222 1.89 -28.25 -12.29
C ARG A 222 1.34 -28.32 -13.70
N SER A 223 2.20 -28.51 -14.71
CA SER A 223 1.77 -28.77 -16.10
C SER A 223 1.12 -30.15 -16.26
N LEU A 224 1.75 -31.22 -15.76
CA LEU A 224 1.30 -32.60 -15.88
C LEU A 224 -0.08 -32.82 -15.25
N ASN A 225 -0.40 -32.10 -14.17
CA ASN A 225 -1.72 -32.21 -13.53
C ASN A 225 -2.87 -31.94 -14.53
N TYR A 226 -2.74 -30.94 -15.40
CA TYR A 226 -3.73 -30.67 -16.45
C TYR A 226 -3.95 -31.86 -17.39
N PHE A 227 -2.87 -32.57 -17.75
CA PHE A 227 -2.90 -33.74 -18.63
C PHE A 227 -3.26 -35.05 -17.89
N MET A 228 -3.18 -35.09 -16.56
CA MET A 228 -3.70 -36.20 -15.73
C MET A 228 -5.24 -36.13 -15.51
N ARG A 229 -5.88 -35.03 -15.91
CA ARG A 229 -7.34 -34.87 -15.81
C ARG A 229 -8.06 -35.95 -16.64
N LYS A 230 -9.18 -36.48 -16.16
CA LYS A 230 -9.99 -37.56 -16.76
C LYS A 230 -9.39 -38.97 -16.82
N SER A 231 -8.08 -39.15 -16.56
CA SER A 231 -7.47 -40.48 -16.45
C SER A 231 -7.29 -40.91 -14.99
N VAL A 232 -6.74 -40.03 -14.15
CA VAL A 232 -6.56 -40.23 -12.70
C VAL A 232 -7.01 -39.05 -11.83
N ILE A 233 -7.15 -37.84 -12.40
CA ILE A 233 -7.62 -36.64 -11.71
C ILE A 233 -9.00 -36.19 -12.21
N ASP A 234 -9.93 -35.94 -11.30
CA ASP A 234 -11.16 -35.17 -11.55
C ASP A 234 -10.98 -33.74 -11.00
N LYS A 235 -10.96 -32.76 -11.91
CA LYS A 235 -10.83 -31.35 -11.54
C LYS A 235 -12.04 -30.83 -10.76
N ASP A 236 -13.21 -31.42 -10.95
CA ASP A 236 -14.47 -30.94 -10.35
C ASP A 236 -14.70 -31.54 -8.95
N ALA A 237 -13.84 -32.46 -8.52
CA ALA A 237 -13.73 -32.97 -7.15
C ALA A 237 -12.68 -32.24 -6.29
N MET A 238 -11.84 -31.38 -6.89
CA MET A 238 -10.83 -30.59 -6.16
C MET A 238 -11.51 -29.61 -5.18
N SER A 239 -11.07 -29.64 -3.93
CA SER A 239 -11.76 -28.96 -2.81
C SER A 239 -10.83 -28.32 -1.77
N VAL A 240 -9.55 -28.16 -2.10
CA VAL A 240 -8.54 -27.40 -1.33
C VAL A 240 -7.78 -26.45 -2.26
N PRO A 241 -7.27 -25.31 -1.76
CA PRO A 241 -6.38 -24.44 -2.54
C PRO A 241 -5.09 -25.18 -2.93
N PHE A 242 -4.46 -24.76 -4.03
CA PHE A 242 -3.17 -25.30 -4.51
C PHE A 242 -3.14 -26.82 -4.80
N ALA A 243 -4.30 -27.42 -5.10
CA ALA A 243 -4.45 -28.86 -5.26
C ALA A 243 -3.47 -29.49 -6.27
N GLU A 244 -3.18 -28.81 -7.39
CA GLU A 244 -2.23 -29.30 -8.39
C GLU A 244 -0.77 -29.32 -7.91
N PHE A 245 -0.38 -28.45 -6.97
CA PHE A 245 0.99 -28.39 -6.43
C PHE A 245 1.26 -29.50 -5.41
N TYR A 246 0.28 -29.83 -4.55
CA TYR A 246 0.39 -30.96 -3.62
C TYR A 246 0.57 -32.30 -4.35
N TRP A 247 0.03 -32.44 -5.57
CA TRP A 247 0.34 -33.59 -6.42
C TRP A 247 1.79 -33.60 -6.89
N GLY A 248 2.37 -32.45 -7.21
CA GLY A 248 3.79 -32.34 -7.52
C GLY A 248 4.68 -32.72 -6.33
N GLU A 249 4.37 -32.22 -5.14
CA GLU A 249 5.09 -32.60 -3.91
C GLU A 249 5.10 -34.11 -3.71
N PHE A 250 3.93 -34.76 -3.74
CA PHE A 250 3.83 -36.21 -3.62
C PHE A 250 4.57 -36.96 -4.73
N LEU A 251 4.37 -36.58 -6.00
CA LEU A 251 4.98 -37.27 -7.14
C LEU A 251 6.51 -37.16 -7.11
N THR A 252 7.07 -36.00 -6.75
CA THR A 252 8.52 -35.84 -6.65
C THR A 252 9.14 -36.70 -5.55
N GLU A 253 8.49 -36.88 -4.40
CA GLU A 253 9.02 -37.75 -3.33
C GLU A 253 9.00 -39.25 -3.66
N THR A 254 8.26 -39.69 -4.68
CA THR A 254 8.38 -41.07 -5.21
C THR A 254 9.75 -41.38 -5.81
N LYS A 255 10.53 -40.34 -6.15
CA LYS A 255 11.83 -40.40 -6.84
C LYS A 255 11.79 -40.99 -8.25
N ALA A 256 10.59 -41.27 -8.77
CA ALA A 256 10.37 -41.86 -10.09
C ALA A 256 10.53 -40.87 -11.26
N PHE A 257 11.13 -39.69 -11.01
CA PHE A 257 11.31 -38.61 -11.98
C PHE A 257 12.72 -37.97 -11.90
N ASP A 258 13.62 -38.54 -11.09
CA ASP A 258 14.96 -38.01 -10.80
C ASP A 258 15.93 -38.19 -12.00
N ASP A 259 15.49 -38.86 -13.07
CA ASP A 259 16.16 -39.08 -14.35
C ASP A 259 15.63 -38.18 -15.49
N LEU A 260 14.57 -37.39 -15.26
CA LEU A 260 13.90 -36.61 -16.30
C LEU A 260 14.27 -35.12 -16.22
N ASP A 261 14.80 -34.56 -17.31
CA ASP A 261 15.25 -33.16 -17.36
C ASP A 261 14.19 -32.16 -17.84
N PHE A 262 13.03 -32.66 -18.27
CA PHE A 262 11.87 -31.91 -18.75
C PHE A 262 12.16 -30.91 -19.89
N LYS A 263 13.14 -31.20 -20.76
CA LYS A 263 13.49 -30.32 -21.90
C LYS A 263 12.81 -30.68 -23.23
N ASP A 264 12.02 -31.76 -23.29
CA ASP A 264 11.40 -32.23 -24.53
C ASP A 264 10.04 -32.94 -24.32
N LEU A 265 9.36 -33.24 -25.43
CA LEU A 265 8.09 -33.98 -25.40
C LEU A 265 8.25 -35.41 -24.84
N ALA A 266 9.41 -36.06 -25.03
CA ALA A 266 9.64 -37.44 -24.62
C ALA A 266 9.73 -37.59 -23.09
N SER A 267 10.44 -36.68 -22.43
CA SER A 267 10.51 -36.58 -20.97
C SER A 267 9.15 -36.24 -20.35
N TYR A 268 8.40 -35.29 -20.92
CA TYR A 268 7.04 -34.99 -20.47
C TYR A 268 6.04 -36.15 -20.70
N GLN A 269 6.10 -36.87 -21.84
CA GLN A 269 5.25 -38.05 -22.07
C GLN A 269 5.60 -39.20 -21.11
N THR A 270 6.91 -39.43 -20.87
CA THR A 270 7.40 -40.41 -19.90
C THR A 270 6.93 -40.08 -18.48
N ALA A 271 6.97 -38.80 -18.09
CA ALA A 271 6.46 -38.35 -16.80
C ALA A 271 4.93 -38.51 -16.70
N LEU A 272 4.18 -38.25 -17.77
CA LEU A 272 2.72 -38.45 -17.78
C LEU A 272 2.35 -39.93 -17.58
N ASP A 273 3.06 -40.86 -18.23
CA ASP A 273 2.86 -42.30 -18.01
C ASP A 273 3.15 -42.69 -16.56
N ARG A 274 4.35 -42.35 -16.04
CA ARG A 274 4.75 -42.67 -14.67
C ARG A 274 3.79 -42.10 -13.63
N ALA A 275 3.35 -40.86 -13.80
CA ALA A 275 2.40 -40.23 -12.88
C ALA A 275 1.01 -40.90 -12.93
N ASN A 276 0.52 -41.30 -14.10
CA ASN A 276 -0.70 -42.10 -14.21
C ASN A 276 -0.54 -43.48 -13.54
N GLU A 277 0.57 -44.17 -13.73
CA GLU A 277 0.83 -45.46 -13.08
C GLU A 277 0.91 -45.36 -11.54
N ILE A 278 1.55 -44.31 -11.02
CA ILE A 278 1.66 -44.07 -9.58
C ILE A 278 0.27 -43.77 -8.98
N LEU A 279 -0.51 -42.90 -9.63
CA LEU A 279 -1.84 -42.55 -9.15
C LEU A 279 -2.85 -43.70 -9.31
N ALA A 280 -2.72 -44.54 -10.35
CA ALA A 280 -3.49 -45.77 -10.47
C ALA A 280 -3.21 -46.74 -9.29
N LYS A 281 -1.94 -46.97 -8.94
CA LYS A 281 -1.57 -47.79 -7.77
C LYS A 281 -2.07 -47.18 -6.45
N LEU A 282 -2.09 -45.86 -6.32
CA LEU A 282 -2.65 -45.17 -5.15
C LEU A 282 -4.18 -45.35 -5.05
N ILE A 283 -4.90 -45.38 -6.19
CA ILE A 283 -6.33 -45.70 -6.28
C ILE A 283 -6.60 -47.16 -5.91
N ASP A 284 -5.80 -48.09 -6.44
CA ASP A 284 -5.91 -49.54 -6.17
C ASP A 284 -5.49 -49.94 -4.74
N GLY A 285 -4.89 -49.02 -3.98
CA GLY A 285 -4.63 -49.17 -2.55
C GLY A 285 -3.21 -49.61 -2.17
N ASP A 286 -2.20 -49.30 -2.98
CA ASP A 286 -0.79 -49.58 -2.68
C ASP A 286 -0.37 -48.97 -1.32
N GLU A 287 -0.02 -49.84 -0.36
CA GLU A 287 0.29 -49.45 1.02
C GLU A 287 1.49 -48.48 1.12
N ALA A 288 2.49 -48.63 0.26
CA ALA A 288 3.69 -47.81 0.28
C ALA A 288 3.42 -46.41 -0.28
N LEU A 289 2.65 -46.30 -1.37
CA LEU A 289 2.21 -45.02 -1.91
C LEU A 289 1.20 -44.32 -0.99
N GLN A 290 0.31 -45.06 -0.33
CA GLN A 290 -0.57 -44.49 0.71
C GLN A 290 0.24 -43.97 1.91
N GLN A 291 1.24 -44.71 2.38
CA GLN A 291 2.11 -44.27 3.47
C GLN A 291 2.92 -43.03 3.08
N LEU A 292 3.46 -42.99 1.85
CA LEU A 292 4.19 -41.83 1.33
C LEU A 292 3.28 -40.61 1.17
N PHE A 293 2.09 -40.76 0.57
CA PHE A 293 1.11 -39.68 0.46
C PHE A 293 0.72 -39.13 1.83
N LYS A 294 0.51 -40.02 2.81
CA LYS A 294 0.21 -39.62 4.18
C LYS A 294 1.35 -38.80 4.78
N GLN A 295 2.60 -39.21 4.59
CA GLN A 295 3.78 -38.50 5.12
C GLN A 295 4.00 -37.14 4.46
N THR A 296 3.96 -37.07 3.13
CA THR A 296 4.24 -35.84 2.37
C THR A 296 3.08 -34.83 2.45
N ILE A 297 1.82 -35.29 2.42
CA ILE A 297 0.65 -34.42 2.25
C ILE A 297 -0.27 -34.42 3.47
N THR A 298 -0.73 -35.59 3.93
CA THR A 298 -1.76 -35.64 4.98
C THR A 298 -1.25 -35.20 6.35
N ASP A 299 -0.03 -35.58 6.72
CA ASP A 299 0.57 -35.22 8.00
C ASP A 299 1.14 -33.79 8.01
N GLN A 300 1.50 -33.24 6.84
CA GLN A 300 1.99 -31.86 6.73
C GLN A 300 0.86 -30.82 6.59
N TYR A 301 -0.23 -31.15 5.88
CA TYR A 301 -1.31 -30.20 5.54
C TYR A 301 -2.72 -30.62 5.99
N GLY A 302 -2.91 -31.83 6.50
CA GLY A 302 -4.24 -32.39 6.84
C GLY A 302 -5.07 -32.88 5.64
N ILE A 303 -4.51 -32.84 4.43
CA ILE A 303 -5.23 -33.03 3.16
C ILE A 303 -5.30 -34.53 2.76
N GLN A 304 -6.47 -34.94 2.26
CA GLN A 304 -6.71 -36.28 1.70
C GLN A 304 -6.61 -36.27 0.16
N ALA A 305 -6.19 -37.39 -0.44
CA ALA A 305 -6.03 -37.52 -1.90
C ALA A 305 -7.32 -37.21 -2.69
N SER A 306 -8.49 -37.54 -2.15
CA SER A 306 -9.79 -37.21 -2.75
C SER A 306 -10.08 -35.70 -2.78
N GLN A 307 -9.54 -34.91 -1.84
CA GLN A 307 -9.67 -33.45 -1.85
C GLN A 307 -8.79 -32.80 -2.93
N LEU A 308 -7.73 -33.49 -3.34
CA LEU A 308 -6.91 -33.14 -4.50
C LEU A 308 -7.51 -33.66 -5.83
N GLY A 309 -8.72 -34.21 -5.81
CA GLY A 309 -9.40 -34.73 -6.99
C GLY A 309 -8.92 -36.09 -7.48
N LEU A 310 -8.31 -36.94 -6.65
CA LEU A 310 -8.03 -38.33 -7.05
C LEU A 310 -9.32 -39.06 -7.43
N MET A 311 -9.38 -39.63 -8.64
CA MET A 311 -10.55 -40.37 -9.12
C MET A 311 -10.73 -41.69 -8.36
N ASN A 312 -11.97 -42.10 -8.10
CA ASN A 312 -12.28 -43.39 -7.47
C ASN A 312 -12.04 -44.62 -8.37
N LYS A 313 -11.58 -44.39 -9.62
CA LYS A 313 -11.28 -45.41 -10.63
C LYS A 313 -10.31 -44.81 -11.66
N PHE A 314 -9.33 -45.60 -12.09
CA PHE A 314 -8.44 -45.28 -13.19
C PHE A 314 -9.12 -45.47 -14.56
N GLU A 315 -8.92 -44.53 -15.49
CA GLU A 315 -9.40 -44.57 -16.87
C GLU A 315 -8.22 -44.55 -17.87
N PRO A 316 -7.52 -45.69 -18.09
CA PRO A 316 -6.31 -45.75 -18.93
C PRO A 316 -6.56 -45.33 -20.39
N ASP A 317 -7.75 -45.59 -20.92
CA ASP A 317 -8.17 -45.20 -22.27
C ASP A 317 -8.13 -43.67 -22.51
N LYS A 318 -7.99 -42.86 -21.45
CA LYS A 318 -7.86 -41.40 -21.52
C LYS A 318 -6.42 -40.88 -21.59
N ILE A 319 -5.42 -41.74 -21.42
CA ILE A 319 -4.01 -41.35 -21.55
C ILE A 319 -3.67 -41.01 -23.01
N ALA A 320 -4.28 -41.67 -24.00
CA ALA A 320 -4.06 -41.35 -25.42
C ALA A 320 -4.53 -39.92 -25.76
N ASP A 321 -5.80 -39.60 -25.47
CA ASP A 321 -6.39 -38.25 -25.62
C ASP A 321 -5.49 -37.16 -24.99
N GLN A 322 -4.87 -37.46 -23.85
CA GLN A 322 -4.03 -36.51 -23.09
C GLN A 322 -2.58 -36.42 -23.60
N LYS A 323 -2.00 -37.49 -24.14
CA LYS A 323 -0.70 -37.46 -24.82
C LYS A 323 -0.76 -36.66 -26.12
N ASP A 324 -1.87 -36.76 -26.85
CA ASP A 324 -2.08 -35.96 -28.06
C ASP A 324 -2.19 -34.47 -27.72
N LYS A 325 -2.96 -34.12 -26.68
CA LYS A 325 -3.00 -32.75 -26.14
C LYS A 325 -1.63 -32.24 -25.69
N LEU A 326 -0.83 -33.08 -25.03
CA LEU A 326 0.53 -32.75 -24.59
C LEU A 326 1.47 -32.52 -25.79
N ALA A 327 1.32 -33.29 -26.87
CA ALA A 327 2.06 -33.08 -28.12
C ALA A 327 1.64 -31.78 -28.82
N THR A 328 0.33 -31.47 -28.87
CA THR A 328 -0.20 -30.18 -29.36
C THR A 328 0.38 -29.01 -28.55
N ALA A 329 0.40 -29.13 -27.22
CA ALA A 329 1.00 -28.14 -26.33
C ALA A 329 2.49 -27.95 -26.63
N TRP A 330 3.24 -29.04 -26.77
CA TRP A 330 4.69 -28.97 -27.02
C TRP A 330 5.04 -28.36 -28.38
N ALA A 331 4.17 -28.52 -29.40
CA ALA A 331 4.32 -27.81 -30.67
C ALA A 331 4.24 -26.28 -30.53
N MET A 332 3.47 -25.77 -29.56
CA MET A 332 3.47 -24.34 -29.19
C MET A 332 4.70 -23.97 -28.34
N VAL A 333 5.09 -24.80 -27.37
CA VAL A 333 6.34 -24.61 -26.58
C VAL A 333 7.58 -24.49 -27.48
N ALA A 334 7.65 -25.28 -28.56
CA ALA A 334 8.74 -25.22 -29.54
C ALA A 334 8.80 -23.92 -30.34
N GLN A 335 7.68 -23.20 -30.47
CA GLN A 335 7.58 -21.91 -31.17
C GLN A 335 7.76 -20.70 -30.24
N GLN A 336 7.60 -20.89 -28.92
CA GLN A 336 7.57 -19.83 -27.92
C GLN A 336 8.61 -20.09 -26.81
N PRO A 337 9.88 -19.64 -26.97
CA PRO A 337 10.96 -19.92 -26.03
C PRO A 337 10.67 -19.50 -24.58
N ILE A 338 9.78 -18.51 -24.38
CA ILE A 338 9.37 -18.04 -23.05
C ILE A 338 8.59 -19.08 -22.24
N LEU A 339 8.00 -20.08 -22.90
CA LEU A 339 7.34 -21.22 -22.27
C LEU A 339 8.32 -22.32 -21.84
N GLN A 340 9.56 -22.30 -22.35
CA GLN A 340 10.67 -23.17 -21.93
C GLN A 340 11.49 -22.52 -20.81
N ALA A 341 11.59 -21.18 -20.82
CA ALA A 341 12.30 -20.41 -19.81
C ALA A 341 11.72 -20.62 -18.39
N SER A 342 12.58 -20.61 -17.38
CA SER A 342 12.22 -20.80 -15.97
C SER A 342 13.01 -19.81 -15.11
N ASN A 343 12.33 -19.03 -14.26
CA ASN A 343 13.00 -18.07 -13.38
C ASN A 343 13.61 -18.76 -12.16
N THR A 344 14.72 -19.47 -12.35
CA THR A 344 15.39 -20.20 -11.28
C THR A 344 15.96 -19.29 -10.19
N SER A 345 16.06 -17.97 -10.40
CA SER A 345 16.57 -17.05 -9.37
C SER A 345 15.70 -17.01 -8.11
N ILE A 346 14.41 -17.35 -8.21
CA ILE A 346 13.51 -17.51 -7.05
C ILE A 346 14.06 -18.58 -6.07
N LEU A 347 14.76 -19.59 -6.58
CA LEU A 347 15.33 -20.70 -5.83
C LEU A 347 16.68 -20.38 -5.18
N ASP A 348 17.33 -19.28 -5.56
CA ASP A 348 18.59 -18.84 -4.96
C ASP A 348 18.38 -18.59 -3.46
N THR A 349 19.35 -19.00 -2.65
CA THR A 349 19.39 -18.60 -1.22
C THR A 349 19.34 -17.07 -1.15
N PRO A 350 18.45 -16.48 -0.31
CA PRO A 350 18.45 -15.04 -0.13
C PRO A 350 19.85 -14.53 0.22
N PRO A 351 20.29 -13.36 -0.28
CA PRO A 351 21.36 -12.64 0.39
C PRO A 351 20.95 -12.47 1.88
N PRO A 352 21.89 -12.49 2.84
CA PRO A 352 21.55 -12.23 4.23
C PRO A 352 20.73 -10.95 4.32
N ALA A 353 19.55 -11.02 4.94
CA ALA A 353 18.61 -9.90 4.99
C ALA A 353 19.35 -8.63 5.42
N GLU A 354 19.30 -7.58 4.59
CA GLU A 354 19.98 -6.33 4.93
C GLU A 354 19.32 -5.79 6.19
N PRO A 355 20.07 -5.64 7.30
CA PRO A 355 19.47 -5.43 8.60
C PRO A 355 18.73 -4.09 8.63
N GLU A 356 17.53 -4.09 9.22
CA GLU A 356 16.67 -2.91 9.32
C GLU A 356 17.41 -1.76 10.02
N LYS A 357 17.77 -0.74 9.25
CA LYS A 357 18.49 0.43 9.75
C LYS A 357 17.54 1.31 10.56
N PRO A 358 17.97 1.84 11.72
CA PRO A 358 17.13 2.74 12.51
C PRO A 358 16.79 4.00 11.71
N VAL A 359 15.54 4.47 11.82
CA VAL A 359 15.08 5.69 11.13
C VAL A 359 15.07 6.87 12.10
N ILE A 360 15.71 7.99 11.72
CA ILE A 360 15.67 9.25 12.47
C ILE A 360 14.50 10.10 11.95
N THR A 361 13.66 10.56 12.87
CA THR A 361 12.58 11.52 12.61
C THR A 361 12.77 12.79 13.44
N VAL A 362 12.33 13.94 12.91
CA VAL A 362 12.41 15.24 13.59
C VAL A 362 11.16 16.06 13.32
N GLU A 363 10.76 16.88 14.29
CA GLU A 363 9.60 17.77 14.20
C GLU A 363 9.98 19.15 13.65
N LYS A 364 11.26 19.55 13.74
CA LYS A 364 11.78 20.82 13.21
C LYS A 364 13.11 20.64 12.50
N GLN A 365 13.17 21.06 11.24
CA GLN A 365 14.40 21.07 10.43
C GLN A 365 15.27 22.33 10.66
N THR A 366 14.73 23.35 11.35
CA THR A 366 15.42 24.60 11.65
C THR A 366 15.19 25.00 13.11
N ILE A 367 16.23 25.53 13.77
CA ILE A 367 16.18 26.04 15.15
C ILE A 367 17.11 27.25 15.32
N HIS A 368 16.72 28.21 16.17
CA HIS A 368 17.48 29.43 16.45
C HIS A 368 17.98 29.46 17.90
N TYR A 369 19.18 30.01 18.10
CA TYR A 369 19.77 30.30 19.40
C TYR A 369 20.40 31.70 19.39
N LEU A 370 20.44 32.37 20.54
CA LEU A 370 21.14 33.65 20.68
C LEU A 370 22.67 33.46 20.75
N LEU A 371 23.43 34.50 20.41
CA LEU A 371 24.86 34.58 20.67
C LEU A 371 25.20 34.15 22.12
N ASN A 372 26.18 33.26 22.24
CA ASN A 372 26.66 32.59 23.44
C ASN A 372 25.65 31.67 24.18
N GLN A 373 24.43 31.49 23.66
CA GLN A 373 23.44 30.55 24.19
C GLN A 373 23.71 29.12 23.70
N LYS A 374 24.72 28.45 24.27
CA LYS A 374 25.05 27.06 23.94
C LYS A 374 24.10 26.07 24.67
N PRO A 375 23.21 25.34 23.98
CA PRO A 375 22.37 24.30 24.58
C PRO A 375 23.18 23.04 24.92
N THR A 376 22.60 22.14 25.71
CA THR A 376 23.09 20.74 25.75
C THR A 376 22.54 19.96 24.55
N GLU A 377 23.22 18.86 24.18
CA GLU A 377 22.76 17.95 23.12
C GLU A 377 21.34 17.41 23.40
N LYS A 378 21.03 17.08 24.66
CA LYS A 378 19.68 16.66 25.06
C LYS A 378 18.64 17.75 24.81
N ASP A 379 18.92 18.99 25.22
CA ASP A 379 17.97 20.09 25.09
C ASP A 379 17.76 20.47 23.62
N PHE A 380 18.82 20.39 22.80
CA PHE A 380 18.77 20.56 21.35
C PHE A 380 17.89 19.47 20.70
N LEU A 381 18.17 18.19 20.94
CA LEU A 381 17.40 17.06 20.42
C LEU A 381 15.92 17.15 20.82
N GLN A 382 15.63 17.54 22.07
CA GLN A 382 14.27 17.76 22.55
C GLN A 382 13.60 18.96 21.87
N ALA A 383 14.31 20.06 21.65
CA ALA A 383 13.75 21.26 21.03
C ALA A 383 13.40 21.09 19.54
N ILE A 384 14.07 20.18 18.83
CA ILE A 384 13.76 19.80 17.44
C ILE A 384 12.83 18.57 17.33
N GLY A 385 12.45 17.96 18.45
CA GLY A 385 11.57 16.77 18.50
C GLY A 385 12.19 15.50 17.92
N ALA A 386 13.52 15.33 18.02
CA ALA A 386 14.24 14.22 17.41
C ALA A 386 13.97 12.87 18.09
N LYS A 387 13.66 11.85 17.29
CA LYS A 387 13.35 10.47 17.73
C LYS A 387 13.95 9.46 16.76
N ALA A 388 14.46 8.35 17.27
CA ALA A 388 14.87 7.20 16.48
C ALA A 388 14.36 5.92 17.15
N GLU A 389 13.96 4.93 16.36
CA GLU A 389 13.51 3.64 16.86
C GLU A 389 14.72 2.70 17.06
N GLY A 390 14.75 1.97 18.18
CA GLY A 390 15.82 1.02 18.52
C GLY A 390 17.21 1.59 18.81
N ALA A 391 17.51 2.82 18.39
CA ALA A 391 18.84 3.44 18.41
C ALA A 391 18.89 4.75 19.22
N ALA A 392 20.09 5.09 19.70
CA ALA A 392 20.36 6.39 20.29
C ALA A 392 20.86 7.38 19.22
N ILE A 393 20.32 8.59 19.20
CA ILE A 393 20.78 9.68 18.32
C ILE A 393 22.03 10.33 18.94
N GLN A 394 23.03 10.57 18.09
CA GLN A 394 24.23 11.36 18.34
C GLN A 394 24.24 12.59 17.42
N THR A 395 24.91 13.66 17.85
CA THR A 395 25.01 14.90 17.07
C THR A 395 26.45 15.39 16.91
N ASP A 396 26.67 16.26 15.92
CA ASP A 396 27.91 17.05 15.80
C ASP A 396 27.78 18.48 16.34
N LEU A 397 26.79 18.74 17.21
CA LEU A 397 26.43 20.04 17.79
C LEU A 397 27.62 20.78 18.44
N GLN A 398 28.62 20.04 18.94
CA GLN A 398 29.88 20.57 19.47
C GLN A 398 30.70 21.38 18.45
N THR A 399 30.46 21.21 17.15
CA THR A 399 31.13 21.94 16.05
C THR A 399 30.57 23.35 15.83
N VAL A 400 29.40 23.66 16.40
CA VAL A 400 28.74 24.97 16.26
C VAL A 400 29.41 26.02 17.14
N ASP A 401 29.85 27.12 16.53
CA ASP A 401 30.41 28.28 17.21
C ASP A 401 29.30 29.28 17.61
N PHE A 402 28.71 29.04 18.78
CA PHE A 402 27.70 29.93 19.35
C PHE A 402 28.21 31.35 19.66
N SER A 403 29.52 31.64 19.59
CA SER A 403 30.05 32.99 19.75
C SER A 403 29.98 33.84 18.47
N LYS A 404 29.62 33.22 17.34
CA LYS A 404 29.57 33.85 16.02
C LYS A 404 28.20 33.69 15.36
N ALA A 405 27.60 34.83 15.01
CA ALA A 405 26.32 34.87 14.30
C ALA A 405 26.47 34.29 12.88
N ALA A 406 25.75 33.19 12.60
CA ALA A 406 25.80 32.45 11.34
C ALA A 406 24.75 31.32 11.30
N THR A 407 24.48 30.81 10.10
CA THR A 407 23.78 29.53 9.92
C THR A 407 24.78 28.37 9.87
N TYR A 408 24.54 27.36 10.69
CA TYR A 408 25.28 26.11 10.79
C TYR A 408 24.41 24.94 10.34
N LYS A 409 25.05 23.82 10.00
CA LYS A 409 24.38 22.53 9.80
C LYS A 409 24.87 21.56 10.87
N VAL A 410 23.94 21.05 11.67
CA VAL A 410 24.18 20.00 12.67
C VAL A 410 23.65 18.70 12.11
N LYS A 411 24.44 17.65 12.09
CA LYS A 411 23.97 16.31 11.75
C LYS A 411 23.34 15.61 12.94
N LEU A 412 22.35 14.79 12.65
CA LEU A 412 21.91 13.68 13.47
C LEU A 412 22.40 12.38 12.82
N GLU A 413 22.97 11.50 13.63
CA GLU A 413 23.39 10.14 13.24
C GLU A 413 22.90 9.17 14.33
N ALA A 414 22.54 7.94 13.99
CA ALA A 414 22.06 6.95 14.95
C ALA A 414 22.55 5.54 14.55
N ILE A 415 22.88 4.73 15.55
CA ILE A 415 23.34 3.34 15.36
C ILE A 415 22.60 2.46 16.37
N ASP A 416 22.08 1.33 15.92
CA ASP A 416 21.36 0.36 16.76
C ASP A 416 22.32 -0.54 17.59
N ALA A 417 21.77 -1.52 18.31
CA ALA A 417 22.54 -2.45 19.13
C ALA A 417 23.27 -3.54 18.30
N GLN A 418 23.06 -3.58 16.99
CA GLN A 418 23.58 -4.56 16.04
C GLN A 418 24.72 -3.97 15.18
N GLY A 419 24.83 -2.64 15.12
CA GLY A 419 25.87 -1.90 14.41
C GLY A 419 25.38 -1.20 13.14
N ASN A 420 24.06 -1.14 12.90
CA ASN A 420 23.48 -0.60 11.67
C ASN A 420 23.24 0.90 11.81
N ALA A 421 23.76 1.68 10.86
CA ALA A 421 23.65 3.13 10.87
C ALA A 421 22.40 3.62 10.12
N ALA A 422 21.73 4.61 10.71
CA ALA A 422 20.69 5.41 10.08
C ALA A 422 21.26 6.29 8.94
N ASP A 423 20.38 6.68 8.00
CA ASP A 423 20.67 7.82 7.13
C ASP A 423 20.75 9.12 7.96
N SER A 424 21.80 9.93 7.72
CA SER A 424 22.06 11.13 8.52
C SER A 424 21.11 12.27 8.18
N VAL A 425 20.45 12.83 9.19
CA VAL A 425 19.48 13.93 9.04
C VAL A 425 20.16 15.27 9.36
N PRO A 426 20.24 16.23 8.42
CA PRO A 426 20.87 17.53 8.65
C PRO A 426 19.88 18.59 9.15
N ILE A 427 20.16 19.18 10.30
CA ILE A 427 19.40 20.25 10.95
C ILE A 427 20.06 21.60 10.70
N THR A 428 19.26 22.62 10.40
CA THR A 428 19.71 24.01 10.24
C THR A 428 19.68 24.71 11.60
N LEU A 429 20.85 25.05 12.15
CA LEU A 429 20.97 25.79 13.41
C LEU A 429 21.42 27.22 13.10
N VAL A 430 20.60 28.21 13.44
CA VAL A 430 20.92 29.63 13.28
C VAL A 430 21.36 30.22 14.63
N VAL A 431 22.46 30.97 14.63
CA VAL A 431 22.92 31.75 15.79
C VAL A 431 22.77 33.23 15.45
N ASP A 432 21.99 33.96 16.24
CA ASP A 432 21.56 35.34 15.97
C ASP A 432 21.91 36.31 17.11
N SER A 433 22.02 37.61 16.80
CA SER A 433 22.21 38.69 17.79
C SER A 433 20.90 39.09 18.50
N ARG A 434 20.98 40.06 19.42
CA ARG A 434 19.81 40.78 19.95
C ARG A 434 19.71 42.14 19.27
N GLN A 435 18.52 42.46 18.76
CA GLN A 435 18.25 43.76 18.15
C GLN A 435 18.44 44.92 19.14
N PRO A 436 18.87 46.11 18.67
CA PRO A 436 18.98 47.31 19.50
C PRO A 436 17.60 47.86 19.86
N VAL A 437 17.41 48.20 21.15
CA VAL A 437 16.15 48.76 21.66
C VAL A 437 16.35 50.23 21.99
N LEU A 438 15.87 51.12 21.12
CA LEU A 438 15.99 52.58 21.28
C LEU A 438 14.79 53.19 22.02
N THR A 439 15.03 54.08 22.99
CA THR A 439 14.03 54.83 23.76
C THR A 439 14.42 56.32 23.85
N LEU A 440 13.42 57.19 23.79
CA LEU A 440 13.54 58.64 23.86
C LEU A 440 12.64 59.14 25.00
N ASP A 441 13.19 59.82 26.01
CA ASP A 441 12.42 60.32 27.16
C ASP A 441 11.57 61.55 26.79
N ASN A 442 12.12 62.43 25.96
CA ASN A 442 11.52 63.67 25.50
C ASN A 442 11.48 63.68 23.95
N PRO A 443 10.60 62.88 23.31
CA PRO A 443 10.46 62.82 21.86
C PRO A 443 9.84 64.08 21.24
N SER A 444 9.60 65.14 22.02
CA SER A 444 9.19 66.45 21.52
C SER A 444 9.82 67.56 22.35
N LEU A 445 10.50 68.50 21.69
CA LEU A 445 11.21 69.62 22.31
C LEU A 445 10.81 70.96 21.69
N THR A 446 11.02 72.06 22.41
CA THR A 446 10.77 73.41 21.91
C THR A 446 11.98 74.32 22.12
N TRP A 447 12.41 74.99 21.06
CA TRP A 447 13.54 75.91 21.01
C TRP A 447 13.12 77.28 20.49
N LYS A 448 13.94 78.30 20.76
CA LYS A 448 13.68 79.67 20.25
C LYS A 448 14.63 79.99 19.12
N GLN A 449 14.08 80.47 18.00
CA GLN A 449 14.81 80.90 16.82
C GLN A 449 15.93 81.88 17.18
N GLY A 450 17.08 81.80 16.50
CA GLY A 450 18.25 82.66 16.76
C GLY A 450 19.04 82.33 18.03
N LYS A 451 18.63 81.35 18.84
CA LYS A 451 19.56 80.69 19.78
C LYS A 451 20.36 79.62 19.03
N ARG A 452 21.68 79.60 19.23
CA ARG A 452 22.54 78.49 18.78
C ARG A 452 21.97 77.15 19.26
N LEU A 453 21.52 76.35 18.30
CA LEU A 453 21.16 74.95 18.47
C LEU A 453 22.31 74.09 17.92
N THR A 454 22.50 72.90 18.49
CA THR A 454 23.53 71.94 18.10
C THR A 454 23.05 70.53 18.42
N GLU A 455 23.30 69.59 17.53
CA GLU A 455 23.00 68.15 17.68
C GLU A 455 23.26 67.62 19.09
N GLN A 456 24.48 67.75 19.62
CA GLN A 456 24.82 67.28 20.97
C GLN A 456 23.90 67.84 22.08
N ALA A 457 23.48 69.09 21.99
CA ALA A 457 22.58 69.72 22.96
C ALA A 457 21.12 69.30 22.75
N LEU A 458 20.77 68.87 21.54
CA LEU A 458 19.46 68.33 21.20
C LEU A 458 19.33 66.88 21.71
N LEU A 459 20.29 66.02 21.40
CA LEU A 459 20.33 64.62 21.87
C LEU A 459 20.36 64.54 23.40
N ALA A 460 21.13 65.42 24.06
CA ALA A 460 21.16 65.52 25.52
C ALA A 460 19.83 66.01 26.14
N ALA A 461 19.01 66.76 25.39
CA ALA A 461 17.68 67.19 25.84
C ALA A 461 16.58 66.16 25.51
N ILE A 462 16.75 65.36 24.46
CA ILE A 462 15.84 64.27 24.10
C ILE A 462 15.90 63.15 25.15
N GLY A 463 17.06 62.88 25.76
CA GLY A 463 17.21 61.80 26.73
C GLY A 463 17.15 60.44 26.04
N ILE A 464 18.27 60.04 25.44
CA ILE A 464 18.37 58.84 24.61
C ILE A 464 18.91 57.69 25.46
N HIS A 465 18.13 56.62 25.54
CA HIS A 465 18.43 55.43 26.33
C HIS A 465 18.09 54.16 25.54
N GLY A 466 18.70 53.03 25.89
CA GLY A 466 18.42 51.77 25.19
C GLY A 466 19.27 50.58 25.61
N GLU A 467 18.99 49.44 25.00
CA GLU A 467 19.69 48.16 25.19
C GLU A 467 20.28 47.66 23.87
N ASN A 468 21.42 46.96 23.93
CA ASN A 468 22.17 46.42 22.78
C ASN A 468 22.59 47.46 21.72
N ILE A 469 22.69 48.75 22.09
CA ILE A 469 23.18 49.84 21.23
C ILE A 469 24.70 49.98 21.40
N ASP A 470 25.43 49.98 20.28
CA ASP A 470 26.84 50.34 20.17
C ASP A 470 27.00 51.84 19.91
N HIS A 471 26.36 52.34 18.85
CA HIS A 471 26.35 53.77 18.49
C HIS A 471 24.99 54.23 17.94
N ILE A 472 24.85 55.55 17.81
CA ILE A 472 23.69 56.19 17.17
C ILE A 472 24.15 57.14 16.07
N GLU A 473 23.36 57.25 15.01
CA GLU A 473 23.49 58.26 13.95
C GLU A 473 22.21 59.13 13.89
N THR A 474 22.32 60.32 13.28
CA THR A 474 21.19 61.27 13.16
C THR A 474 21.21 62.02 11.84
N ASP A 475 20.04 62.47 11.39
CA ASP A 475 19.87 63.32 10.21
C ASP A 475 19.91 64.83 10.51
N PHE A 476 20.42 65.24 11.69
CA PHE A 476 20.38 66.62 12.19
C PHE A 476 20.83 67.67 11.15
N ALA A 477 21.92 67.38 10.44
CA ALA A 477 22.52 68.30 9.48
C ALA A 477 21.68 68.54 8.21
N THR A 478 20.72 67.66 7.91
CA THR A 478 19.79 67.80 6.78
C THR A 478 18.37 68.20 7.20
N SER A 479 17.94 67.82 8.40
CA SER A 479 16.53 67.88 8.79
C SER A 479 16.20 68.97 9.83
N ILE A 480 17.20 69.58 10.49
CA ILE A 480 17.00 70.63 11.52
C ILE A 480 17.64 71.96 11.10
N ASP A 481 16.83 72.89 10.59
CA ASP A 481 17.20 74.29 10.33
C ASP A 481 16.87 75.16 11.57
N PRO A 482 17.86 75.75 12.28
CA PRO A 482 17.61 76.50 13.52
C PRO A 482 17.02 77.90 13.31
N ASP A 483 17.06 78.44 12.09
CA ASP A 483 16.53 79.78 11.76
C ASP A 483 15.13 79.70 11.15
N LYS A 484 14.71 78.52 10.69
CA LYS A 484 13.35 78.20 10.22
C LYS A 484 12.43 77.79 11.37
N ALA A 485 11.35 78.54 11.58
CA ALA A 485 10.32 78.16 12.55
C ALA A 485 9.34 77.12 12.01
N GLY A 486 8.76 76.34 12.92
CA GLY A 486 7.88 75.20 12.63
C GLY A 486 8.19 74.02 13.55
N VAL A 487 7.55 72.88 13.31
CA VAL A 487 8.04 71.59 13.80
C VAL A 487 8.94 70.99 12.71
N GLN A 488 10.07 70.45 13.12
CA GLN A 488 11.03 69.75 12.26
C GLN A 488 11.36 68.41 12.92
N HIS A 489 11.56 67.37 12.12
CA HIS A 489 11.70 66.00 12.60
C HIS A 489 13.18 65.60 12.57
N LEU A 490 13.70 65.08 13.68
CA LEU A 490 15.01 64.46 13.76
C LEU A 490 14.83 62.94 13.72
N GLN A 491 15.39 62.26 12.72
CA GLN A 491 15.58 60.81 12.76
C GLN A 491 16.83 60.48 13.59
N ILE A 492 16.66 59.56 14.53
CA ILE A 492 17.72 58.99 15.36
C ILE A 492 17.73 57.50 15.08
N GLU A 493 18.87 56.97 14.66
CA GLU A 493 19.03 55.56 14.32
C GLU A 493 20.08 54.93 15.22
N ALA A 494 19.76 53.79 15.83
CA ALA A 494 20.62 53.11 16.79
C ALA A 494 21.04 51.74 16.25
N PHE A 495 22.35 51.48 16.29
CA PHE A 495 22.98 50.29 15.72
C PHE A 495 23.52 49.38 16.83
N SER A 496 23.46 48.06 16.63
CA SER A 496 24.21 47.09 17.42
C SER A 496 25.65 46.94 16.92
N GLU A 497 26.52 46.33 17.73
CA GLU A 497 27.88 45.92 17.34
C GLU A 497 27.89 44.98 16.11
N THR A 498 26.76 44.31 15.82
CA THR A 498 26.58 43.42 14.67
C THR A 498 25.94 44.07 13.43
N GLY A 499 25.57 45.36 13.50
CA GLY A 499 24.98 46.10 12.38
C GLY A 499 23.46 45.97 12.22
N GLU A 500 22.77 45.35 13.17
CA GLU A 500 21.30 45.44 13.28
C GLU A 500 20.94 46.86 13.74
N HIS A 501 19.80 47.42 13.28
CA HIS A 501 19.44 48.81 13.57
C HIS A 501 17.96 48.99 13.96
N THR A 502 17.66 50.10 14.63
CA THR A 502 16.31 50.56 14.93
C THR A 502 16.26 52.08 15.01
N ALA A 503 15.30 52.70 14.32
CA ALA A 503 15.14 54.15 14.25
C ALA A 503 13.93 54.66 15.05
N LYS A 504 14.03 55.89 15.55
CA LYS A 504 12.92 56.69 16.12
C LYS A 504 13.03 58.15 15.69
N VAL A 505 11.92 58.88 15.81
CA VAL A 505 11.81 60.29 15.42
C VAL A 505 11.57 61.16 16.66
N ALA A 506 12.16 62.35 16.68
CA ALA A 506 11.91 63.39 17.68
C ALA A 506 11.46 64.71 17.04
N ASP A 507 10.42 65.34 17.60
CA ASP A 507 9.77 66.54 17.08
C ASP A 507 10.36 67.82 17.69
N ILE A 508 11.04 68.61 16.86
CA ILE A 508 11.78 69.80 17.28
C ILE A 508 11.03 71.06 16.84
N ARG A 509 10.34 71.70 17.79
CA ARG A 509 9.57 72.93 17.54
C ARG A 509 10.44 74.18 17.69
N ILE A 510 10.70 74.88 16.58
CA ILE A 510 11.40 76.17 16.58
C ILE A 510 10.37 77.31 16.58
N GLU A 511 10.41 78.18 17.60
CA GLU A 511 9.48 79.31 17.76
C GLU A 511 10.07 80.65 17.30
N GLN A 512 9.30 81.40 16.48
CA GLN A 512 9.63 82.76 16.02
C GLN A 512 9.76 83.75 17.18
N VAL A 513 10.77 84.62 17.15
CA VAL A 513 10.88 85.77 18.05
C VAL A 513 10.22 87.00 17.41
N ASN A 514 8.88 87.04 17.48
CA ASN A 514 8.07 88.00 16.73
C ASN A 514 8.11 89.44 17.33
N GLN A 515 8.62 90.41 16.56
CA GLN A 515 8.48 91.85 16.89
C GLN A 515 7.21 92.41 16.23
N GLN A 516 6.33 93.03 17.02
CA GLN A 516 5.01 93.47 16.55
C GLN A 516 5.02 94.79 15.77
N VAL A 517 4.45 94.76 14.56
CA VAL A 517 3.66 95.88 13.98
C VAL A 517 2.42 95.26 13.27
N PRO A 518 1.17 95.76 13.44
CA PRO A 518 -0.04 94.99 13.09
C PRO A 518 -0.82 95.45 11.83
N THR A 519 -1.89 94.71 11.49
CA THR A 519 -3.05 95.02 10.58
C THR A 519 -2.86 94.85 9.05
N VAL A 520 -3.83 94.47 8.17
CA VAL A 520 -5.11 93.68 8.14
C VAL A 520 -5.79 93.87 6.74
N PRO A 521 -6.72 93.05 6.16
CA PRO A 521 -7.01 91.59 6.14
C PRO A 521 -7.26 91.02 4.68
N GLU A 522 -8.05 89.94 4.54
CA GLU A 522 -8.82 89.48 3.31
C GLU A 522 -8.05 88.91 2.08
N LYS A 523 -8.57 87.97 1.24
CA LYS A 523 -9.83 87.16 1.20
C LYS A 523 -9.71 85.92 0.24
N ASN A 524 -10.40 84.80 0.53
CA ASN A 524 -10.94 83.72 -0.38
C ASN A 524 -9.99 82.99 -1.39
N ASP A 525 -10.27 81.79 -1.95
CA ASP A 525 -11.35 80.78 -1.79
C ASP A 525 -10.91 79.35 -2.25
N HIS A 526 -11.65 78.32 -1.77
CA HIS A 526 -11.84 76.94 -2.30
C HIS A 526 -10.63 75.96 -2.55
N HIS A 527 -10.62 74.70 -2.05
CA HIS A 527 -11.41 73.47 -2.35
C HIS A 527 -10.93 72.70 -3.62
N THR A 528 -10.81 71.36 -3.69
CA THR A 528 -11.38 70.22 -2.89
C THR A 528 -10.42 69.03 -2.70
N ASP A 529 -10.72 68.20 -1.68
CA ASP A 529 -10.26 66.81 -1.35
C ASP A 529 -11.57 65.97 -1.07
N PRO A 530 -11.67 64.74 -0.50
CA PRO A 530 -10.78 63.56 -0.24
C PRO A 530 -11.23 62.33 -1.09
N THR A 531 -11.13 61.01 -0.81
CA THR A 531 -10.71 60.04 0.28
C THR A 531 -10.34 58.70 -0.46
N VAL A 532 -9.54 57.69 -0.01
CA VAL A 532 -9.29 56.97 1.27
C VAL A 532 -10.36 55.92 1.68
N GLN A 533 -9.94 54.67 2.00
CA GLN A 533 -10.72 53.69 2.80
C GLN A 533 -9.85 52.54 3.39
N ASP A 534 -10.29 51.95 4.53
CA ASP A 534 -9.65 50.96 5.44
C ASP A 534 -10.70 50.52 6.53
N PRO A 535 -10.49 49.70 7.61
CA PRO A 535 -9.59 48.56 7.97
C PRO A 535 -10.37 47.29 8.52
N THR A 536 -9.74 46.44 9.38
CA THR A 536 -10.29 45.53 10.46
C THR A 536 -10.86 44.11 10.09
N ASP A 537 -10.85 43.02 10.90
CA ASP A 537 -10.17 42.59 12.17
C ASP A 537 -10.31 41.03 12.47
N GLU A 538 -9.90 40.53 13.68
CA GLU A 538 -9.71 39.14 14.23
C GLU A 538 -10.94 38.20 14.55
N ALA A 539 -10.86 36.89 14.95
CA ALA A 539 -9.88 35.78 14.73
C ALA A 539 -10.39 34.29 15.02
N PRO A 540 -10.16 33.54 16.16
CA PRO A 540 -9.67 32.13 16.08
C PRO A 540 -10.29 30.96 16.95
N SER A 541 -10.09 29.69 16.50
CA SER A 541 -10.13 28.35 17.22
C SER A 541 -9.72 27.18 16.25
N GLN A 542 -9.16 25.98 16.53
CA GLN A 542 -8.98 25.02 17.68
C GLN A 542 -10.14 24.02 17.96
N ASP A 543 -10.02 22.68 18.14
CA ASP A 543 -8.95 21.61 18.03
C ASP A 543 -9.55 20.31 17.35
N ASP A 544 -9.25 18.98 17.47
CA ASP A 544 -8.46 18.04 18.34
C ASP A 544 -8.19 16.65 17.59
N VAL A 545 -7.78 15.52 18.25
CA VAL A 545 -7.06 14.33 17.65
C VAL A 545 -7.62 12.89 17.99
N ALA A 546 -7.18 11.84 17.22
CA ALA A 546 -7.23 10.35 17.45
C ALA A 546 -8.55 9.56 17.17
N GLY A 547 -8.58 8.23 16.95
CA GLY A 547 -7.53 7.19 16.72
C GLY A 547 -7.87 5.79 17.33
N GLY A 548 -7.71 4.65 16.61
CA GLY A 548 -7.93 3.30 17.17
C GLY A 548 -7.90 2.09 16.18
N ASN A 549 -7.64 0.87 16.68
CA ASN A 549 -7.42 -0.39 15.93
C ASN A 549 -8.10 -1.60 16.62
N SER A 550 -8.69 -2.56 15.89
CA SER A 550 -9.03 -3.90 16.42
C SER A 550 -9.22 -4.99 15.35
N ASN A 551 -8.78 -6.22 15.66
CA ASN A 551 -8.73 -7.40 14.76
C ASN A 551 -9.90 -8.39 15.01
N SER A 552 -10.41 -9.07 13.97
CA SER A 552 -11.54 -10.05 14.06
C SER A 552 -11.68 -10.95 12.79
N PRO A 553 -12.62 -11.94 12.71
CA PRO A 553 -12.26 -13.28 12.23
C PRO A 553 -12.34 -13.56 10.73
N VAL A 554 -11.70 -14.66 10.31
CA VAL A 554 -11.56 -15.11 8.90
C VAL A 554 -12.82 -15.81 8.38
N ALA A 555 -13.30 -15.38 7.21
CA ALA A 555 -14.35 -16.04 6.44
C ALA A 555 -13.81 -17.21 5.60
N LYS A 556 -14.64 -18.21 5.33
CA LYS A 556 -14.22 -19.45 4.65
C LYS A 556 -14.21 -19.28 3.12
N LEU A 557 -13.02 -19.21 2.53
CA LEU A 557 -12.78 -19.00 1.10
C LEU A 557 -13.06 -20.27 0.24
N PRO A 558 -13.31 -20.11 -1.07
CA PRO A 558 -13.40 -21.24 -2.01
C PRO A 558 -12.05 -21.93 -2.21
N ALA A 559 -12.07 -23.18 -2.69
CA ALA A 559 -10.88 -23.86 -3.16
C ALA A 559 -10.33 -23.17 -4.43
N THR A 560 -9.03 -22.81 -4.40
CA THR A 560 -8.32 -22.21 -5.52
C THR A 560 -7.64 -23.26 -6.39
N GLY A 561 -7.61 -23.02 -7.70
CA GLY A 561 -7.12 -23.96 -8.70
C GLY A 561 -7.70 -23.59 -10.06
N ASP A 562 -6.84 -23.21 -11.01
CA ASP A 562 -7.20 -22.40 -12.18
C ASP A 562 -8.41 -22.97 -12.96
N LYS A 563 -9.56 -22.28 -12.86
CA LYS A 563 -10.87 -22.70 -13.40
C LYS A 563 -11.03 -22.44 -14.90
N ALA A 564 -10.10 -22.98 -15.69
CA ALA A 564 -10.22 -23.00 -17.14
C ALA A 564 -11.31 -23.99 -17.61
N ASP A 565 -12.15 -23.51 -18.53
CA ASP A 565 -13.08 -24.21 -19.43
C ASP A 565 -14.51 -24.46 -18.90
N GLY A 566 -15.48 -23.81 -19.54
CA GLY A 566 -16.85 -23.66 -19.06
C GLY A 566 -17.83 -24.81 -19.33
N ALA A 567 -18.26 -25.48 -18.25
CA ALA A 567 -19.57 -26.13 -18.14
C ALA A 567 -20.17 -25.80 -16.76
N ALA A 568 -21.49 -25.77 -16.64
CA ALA A 568 -22.17 -25.25 -15.44
C ALA A 568 -22.88 -26.33 -14.64
N LEU A 569 -22.98 -26.14 -13.31
CA LEU A 569 -24.25 -26.25 -12.56
C LEU A 569 -24.13 -25.64 -11.13
N LEU A 570 -25.27 -25.51 -10.44
CA LEU A 570 -25.36 -24.85 -9.12
C LEU A 570 -24.95 -25.74 -7.94
N GLY A 571 -24.47 -25.11 -6.86
CA GLY A 571 -24.08 -25.77 -5.60
C GLY A 571 -24.50 -25.02 -4.33
N LEU A 572 -25.64 -24.32 -4.34
CA LEU A 572 -26.16 -23.60 -3.16
C LEU A 572 -26.70 -24.56 -2.10
N ALA A 573 -25.88 -24.88 -1.09
CA ALA A 573 -26.22 -25.81 -0.01
C ALA A 573 -26.23 -25.12 1.37
N PHE A 574 -27.30 -24.39 1.68
CA PHE A 574 -27.56 -23.93 3.05
C PHE A 574 -27.89 -25.12 3.96
N LEU A 575 -27.14 -25.28 5.06
CA LEU A 575 -27.39 -26.34 6.05
C LEU A 575 -27.54 -25.73 7.46
N ALA A 576 -28.62 -24.96 7.64
CA ALA A 576 -29.00 -24.40 8.93
C ALA A 576 -29.66 -25.48 9.82
N ALA A 577 -29.02 -25.83 10.94
CA ALA A 577 -29.54 -26.80 11.90
C ALA A 577 -30.68 -26.21 12.77
N GLY A 578 -31.88 -26.07 12.19
CA GLY A 578 -33.10 -25.62 12.88
C GLY A 578 -33.76 -26.72 13.71
N ILE A 579 -34.00 -26.46 15.01
CA ILE A 579 -34.52 -27.46 15.95
C ILE A 579 -36.01 -27.79 15.72
N TYR A 580 -36.32 -29.08 15.81
CA TYR A 580 -37.66 -29.67 15.73
C TYR A 580 -38.64 -29.09 16.77
N LEU A 581 -39.67 -28.36 16.31
CA LEU A 581 -40.92 -28.20 17.08
C LEU A 581 -42.18 -28.45 16.25
N ARG A 582 -43.04 -29.28 16.82
CA ARG A 582 -44.09 -30.08 16.17
C ARG A 582 -45.45 -29.37 16.19
N GLY A 583 -45.91 -28.84 15.05
CA GLY A 583 -47.24 -28.23 14.90
C GLY A 583 -48.19 -29.04 14.00
N LYS A 584 -49.25 -29.65 14.56
CA LYS A 584 -50.32 -30.31 13.79
C LYS A 584 -51.55 -29.40 13.63
N LYS A 585 -51.98 -29.17 12.38
CA LYS A 585 -53.37 -28.94 11.90
C LYS A 585 -53.31 -28.96 10.36
N GLN A 586 -53.79 -30.00 9.68
CA GLN A 586 -55.18 -30.28 9.29
C GLN A 586 -55.77 -29.31 8.26
N VAL A 587 -56.06 -29.86 7.07
CA VAL A 587 -57.33 -29.79 6.29
C VAL A 587 -57.90 -28.38 6.03
N GLN A 588 -58.15 -27.94 4.79
CA GLN A 588 -58.37 -28.69 3.54
C GLN A 588 -57.23 -28.56 2.53
#